data_AF-A0AA41YDV8-F1
#
_entry.id   AF-A0AA41YDV8-F1
#
_cell.length_a   1.000
_cell.length_b   1.000
_cell.length_c   1.000
_cell.angle_alpha   90.00
_cell.angle_beta   90.00
_cell.angle_gamma   90.00
#
_symmetry.space_group_name_H-M   'P 1'
#
loop_
_entity.id
_entity.type
_entity.pdbx_description
1 polymer ?
#
loop_
_entity_poly.entity_id
_entity_poly.type
_entity_poly.pdbx_seq_one_letter_code
_entity_poly.pdbx_strand_id
1 'polypeptide(L)'
;MATLKIKIDTKQNARLLKKFLQNIPFVKKIEDDLQASQPASLSQYDQLKEILDTIEPGSLYGEIIDPVNWQKDLRNEWETH
;
A
#
# COMPACT_ATOMS: atom_id res chain seq x y z
N MET A 1 27.86 -14.82 25.16
CA MET A 1 26.98 -14.19 24.15
C MET A 1 27.87 -13.60 23.07
N ALA A 2 27.61 -13.92 21.81
CA ALA A 2 28.34 -13.33 20.69
C ALA A 2 27.51 -12.19 20.10
N THR A 3 28.13 -11.03 19.90
CA THR A 3 27.50 -9.87 19.26
C THR A 3 28.19 -9.62 17.94
N LEU A 4 27.45 -9.70 16.85
CA LEU A 4 27.95 -9.41 15.51
C LEU A 4 27.54 -7.99 15.11
N LYS A 5 28.53 -7.15 14.79
CA LYS A 5 28.30 -5.81 14.22
C LYS A 5 28.49 -5.88 12.71
N ILE A 6 27.44 -5.57 11.96
CA ILE A 6 27.43 -5.61 10.50
C ILE A 6 27.24 -4.19 9.99
N LYS A 7 28.12 -3.72 9.11
CA LYS A 7 27.95 -2.45 8.38
C LYS A 7 27.46 -2.76 6.98
N ILE A 8 26.48 -1.99 6.51
CA ILE A 8 25.83 -2.19 5.22
C ILE A 8 25.76 -0.85 4.52
N ASP A 9 26.10 -0.84 3.23
CA ASP A 9 26.29 0.40 2.47
C ASP A 9 24.97 1.07 2.10
N THR A 10 23.87 0.31 1.99
CA THR A 10 22.57 0.83 1.57
C THR A 10 21.45 0.55 2.57
N LYS A 11 20.55 1.52 2.74
CA LYS A 11 19.36 1.39 3.62
C LYS A 11 18.43 0.25 3.19
N GLN A 12 18.34 -0.01 1.89
CA GLN A 12 17.52 -1.10 1.35
C GLN A 12 18.07 -2.47 1.75
N ASN A 13 19.37 -2.69 1.60
CA ASN A 13 20.01 -3.95 1.98
C ASN A 13 19.97 -4.17 3.49
N ALA A 14 20.08 -3.09 4.29
CA ALA A 14 19.90 -3.16 5.73
C ALA A 14 18.49 -3.63 6.15
N ARG A 15 17.44 -3.14 5.48
CA ARG A 15 16.06 -3.61 5.71
C ARG A 15 15.88 -5.08 5.35
N LEU A 16 16.45 -5.53 4.23
CA LEU A 16 16.39 -6.93 3.80
C LEU A 16 17.13 -7.85 4.78
N LEU A 17 18.34 -7.46 5.19
CA LEU A 17 19.13 -8.23 6.16
C LEU A 17 18.41 -8.30 7.51
N LYS A 18 17.78 -7.21 7.97
CA LYS A 18 16.98 -7.20 9.19
C LYS A 18 15.85 -8.23 9.14
N LYS A 19 15.07 -8.25 8.06
CA LYS A 19 13.99 -9.23 7.86
C LYS A 19 14.53 -10.67 7.84
N PHE A 20 15.67 -10.87 7.20
CA PHE A 20 16.32 -12.19 7.16
C PHE A 20 16.77 -12.64 8.56
N LEU A 21 17.46 -11.79 9.31
CA LEU A 21 17.94 -12.08 10.67
C LEU A 21 16.80 -12.34 11.65
N GLN A 22 15.64 -11.68 11.49
CA GLN A 22 14.44 -11.92 12.31
C GLN A 22 13.88 -13.35 12.16
N ASN A 23 14.10 -13.98 11.01
CA ASN A 23 13.62 -15.33 10.74
C ASN A 23 14.56 -16.42 11.30
N ILE A 24 15.70 -16.04 11.88
CA ILE A 24 16.68 -16.98 12.40
C ILE A 24 16.41 -17.25 13.88
N PRO A 25 16.14 -18.50 14.30
CA PRO A 25 15.60 -18.81 15.63
C PRO A 25 16.55 -18.51 16.79
N PHE A 26 17.86 -18.42 16.54
CA PHE A 26 18.86 -18.09 17.56
C PHE A 26 19.18 -16.60 17.67
N VAL A 27 18.60 -15.75 16.83
CA VAL A 27 18.79 -14.29 16.88
C VAL A 27 17.78 -13.70 17.87
N LYS A 28 18.26 -13.39 19.08
CA LYS A 28 17.40 -12.89 20.16
C LYS A 28 17.09 -11.40 20.09
N LYS A 29 18.01 -10.59 19.55
CA LYS A 29 17.90 -9.13 19.52
C LYS A 29 18.60 -8.57 18.30
N ILE A 30 17.94 -7.62 17.63
CA ILE A 30 18.49 -6.86 16.51
C ILE A 30 18.33 -5.38 16.86
N GLU A 31 19.46 -4.69 17.00
CA GLU A 31 19.52 -3.25 17.18
C GLU A 31 19.88 -2.62 15.84
N ASP A 32 19.16 -1.58 15.45
CA ASP A 32 19.28 -0.94 14.15
C ASP A 32 19.10 0.56 14.34
N ASP A 33 20.07 1.34 13.84
CA ASP A 33 20.07 2.81 13.89
C ASP A 33 19.19 3.43 12.80
N LEU A 34 18.58 2.62 11.93
CA LEU A 34 17.55 3.10 11.02
C LEU A 34 16.34 3.57 11.84
N GLN A 35 16.29 4.88 12.10
CA GLN A 35 15.15 5.56 12.71
C GLN A 35 13.85 4.98 12.16
N ALA A 36 12.96 4.60 13.09
CA ALA A 36 11.62 4.14 12.82
C ALA A 36 10.77 5.28 12.25
N SER A 37 11.08 5.71 11.03
CA SER A 37 10.17 6.45 10.19
C SER A 37 9.49 5.45 9.26
N GLN A 38 8.75 4.52 9.85
CA GLN A 38 7.52 4.15 9.18
C GLN A 38 6.51 5.21 9.61
N PRO A 39 6.08 6.15 8.73
CA PRO A 39 4.73 6.65 8.93
C PRO A 39 3.87 5.38 8.99
N ALA A 40 3.00 5.27 10.00
CA ALA A 40 2.02 4.20 10.07
C ALA A 40 1.48 4.05 8.65
N SER A 41 1.79 2.92 8.00
CA SER A 41 1.40 2.73 6.61
C SER A 41 -0.11 2.79 6.62
N LEU A 42 -0.68 3.91 6.16
CA LEU A 42 -2.11 4.09 5.99
C LEU A 42 -2.61 2.81 5.38
N SER A 43 -3.57 2.17 6.06
CA SER A 43 -4.09 0.92 5.53
C SER A 43 -4.62 1.21 4.12
N GLN A 44 -4.63 0.21 3.25
CA GLN A 44 -5.15 0.39 1.90
C GLN A 44 -6.59 0.96 1.93
N TYR A 45 -7.35 0.64 2.98
CA TYR A 45 -8.63 1.25 3.28
C TYR A 45 -8.53 2.75 3.53
N ASP A 46 -7.62 3.21 4.39
CA ASP A 46 -7.46 4.63 4.69
C ASP A 46 -7.02 5.44 3.47
N GLN A 47 -6.16 4.86 2.62
CA GLN A 47 -5.75 5.46 1.35
C GLN A 47 -6.94 5.61 0.39
N LEU A 48 -7.75 4.56 0.25
CA LEU A 48 -8.94 4.60 -0.59
C LEU A 48 -9.97 5.60 -0.04
N LYS A 49 -10.12 5.65 1.28
CA LYS A 49 -11.02 6.59 1.94
C LYS A 49 -10.61 8.03 1.70
N GLU A 50 -9.33 8.37 1.85
CA GLU A 50 -8.83 9.72 1.60
C GLU A 50 -9.06 10.15 0.15
N ILE A 51 -8.83 9.26 -0.81
CA ILE A 51 -9.11 9.50 -2.24
C ILE A 51 -10.60 9.77 -2.47
N LEU A 52 -11.47 8.96 -1.88
CA LEU A 52 -12.92 9.10 -2.02
C LEU A 52 -13.44 10.37 -1.33
N ASP A 53 -12.86 10.74 -0.18
CA ASP A 53 -13.22 11.94 0.57
C ASP A 53 -12.79 13.23 -0.15
N THR A 54 -11.74 13.20 -0.99
CA THR A 54 -11.37 14.35 -1.85
C THR A 54 -12.33 14.60 -3.01
N ILE A 55 -13.23 13.67 -3.32
CA ILE A 55 -14.12 13.78 -4.46
C ILE A 55 -15.47 14.34 -4.00
N GLU A 56 -15.92 15.44 -4.61
CA GLU A 56 -17.19 16.08 -4.26
C GLU A 56 -18.37 15.13 -4.53
N PRO A 57 -19.28 14.90 -3.56
CA PRO A 57 -20.44 14.03 -3.74
C PRO A 57 -21.26 14.42 -4.97
N GLY A 58 -21.45 13.48 -5.91
CA GLY A 58 -22.20 13.71 -7.15
C GLY A 58 -21.38 14.24 -8.33
N SER A 59 -20.08 14.57 -8.14
CA SER A 59 -19.21 15.06 -9.22
C SER A 59 -18.65 13.95 -10.12
N LEU A 60 -18.54 12.71 -9.61
CA LEU A 60 -17.92 11.57 -10.30
C LEU A 60 -18.53 11.22 -11.66
N TYR A 61 -19.82 11.47 -11.80
CA TYR A 61 -20.61 11.08 -12.97
C TYR A 61 -21.40 12.26 -13.54
N GLY A 62 -20.89 13.49 -13.39
CA GLY A 62 -21.57 14.70 -13.84
C GLY A 62 -21.84 14.74 -15.35
N GLU A 63 -21.09 13.96 -16.14
CA GLU A 63 -21.28 13.81 -17.59
C GLU A 63 -22.43 12.85 -17.95
N ILE A 64 -22.90 12.04 -16.99
CA ILE A 64 -23.95 11.04 -17.19
C ILE A 64 -25.31 11.69 -16.86
N ILE A 65 -26.00 12.14 -17.91
CA ILE A 65 -27.30 12.79 -17.82
C ILE A 65 -28.43 11.79 -17.48
N ASP A 66 -28.37 10.58 -18.04
CA ASP A 66 -29.33 9.51 -17.80
C ASP A 66 -28.61 8.20 -17.44
N PRO A 67 -28.45 7.92 -16.14
CA PRO A 67 -27.74 6.73 -15.67
C PRO A 67 -28.39 5.42 -16.14
N VAL A 68 -29.70 5.39 -16.33
CA VAL A 68 -30.43 4.18 -16.70
C VAL A 68 -30.15 3.81 -18.15
N ASN A 69 -30.15 4.79 -19.05
CA ASN A 69 -29.81 4.54 -20.44
C ASN A 69 -28.32 4.28 -20.64
N TRP A 70 -27.44 5.02 -19.95
CA TRP A 70 -26.00 4.75 -19.95
C TRP A 70 -25.65 3.31 -19.53
N GLN A 71 -26.31 2.79 -18.49
CA GLN A 71 -26.12 1.39 -18.07
C GLN A 71 -26.66 0.37 -19.07
N LYS A 72 -27.77 0.68 -19.75
CA LYS A 72 -28.32 -0.20 -20.80
C LYS A 72 -27.41 -0.25 -22.01
N ASP A 73 -26.85 0.88 -22.43
CA ASP A 73 -25.93 0.95 -23.56
C ASP A 73 -24.66 0.15 -23.29
N LEU A 74 -24.06 0.33 -22.10
CA LEU A 74 -22.93 -0.50 -21.65
C LEU A 74 -23.26 -1.99 -21.63
N ARG A 75 -24.46 -2.40 -21.19
CA ARG A 75 -24.85 -3.82 -21.19
C ARG A 75 -25.01 -4.36 -22.61
N ASN A 76 -25.63 -3.58 -23.50
CA ASN A 76 -25.87 -3.99 -24.88
C ASN A 76 -24.54 -4.20 -25.64
N GLU A 77 -23.51 -3.39 -25.36
CA GLU A 77 -22.16 -3.60 -25.92
C GLU A 77 -21.58 -4.99 -25.61
N TRP A 78 -21.95 -5.62 -24.50
CA TRP A 78 -21.46 -6.94 -24.10
C TRP A 78 -22.27 -8.08 -24.71
N GLU A 79 -23.52 -7.83 -25.10
CA GLU A 79 -24.41 -8.82 -25.71
C GLU A 79 -24.28 -8.87 -27.25
N THR A 80 -23.62 -7.89 -27.86
CA THR A 80 -23.50 -7.77 -29.33
C THR A 80 -22.22 -8.43 -29.89
N HIS A 81 -21.51 -9.24 -29.10
CA HIS A 81 -20.29 -9.96 -29.49
C HIS A 81 -20.44 -11.48 -29.45
#